data_AF-A0A165X6R0-F1
#
_entry.id   AF-A0A165X6R0-F1
#
_cell.length_a   1.000
_cell.length_b   1.000
_cell.length_c   1.000
_cell.angle_alpha   90.00
_cell.angle_beta   90.00
_cell.angle_gamma   90.00
#
_symmetry.space_group_name_H-M   'P 1'
#
loop_
_entity.id
_entity.type
_entity.pdbx_description
1 polymer ?
#
loop_
_entity_poly.entity_id
_entity_poly.type
_entity_poly.pdbx_seq_one_letter_code
_entity_poly.pdbx_strand_id
1 'polypeptide(L)' 'KAYTRKNAEARAEMILHVEVDQLAHMTAPLAKDMWIELQRIHRARGLASRIAMRRRFLSLRMKTNQLMSSWV' A
#
# COMPACT_ATOMS: atom_id res chain seq x y z
N LYS A 1 6.97 -31.26 9.08
CA LYS A 1 8.40 -30.86 9.13
C LYS A 1 8.80 -29.97 7.94
N ALA A 2 8.57 -30.37 6.68
CA ALA A 2 8.90 -29.52 5.52
C ALA A 2 8.01 -28.26 5.40
N TYR A 3 6.70 -28.39 5.63
CA TYR A 3 5.74 -27.28 5.58
C TYR A 3 6.05 -26.18 6.61
N THR A 4 6.33 -26.56 7.85
CA THR A 4 6.66 -25.62 8.94
C THR A 4 7.93 -24.83 8.64
N ARG A 5 8.95 -25.48 8.04
CA ARG A 5 10.18 -24.81 7.62
C ARG A 5 9.92 -23.81 6.49
N LYS A 6 9.20 -24.23 5.44
CA LYS A 6 8.80 -23.34 4.34
C LYS A 6 7.99 -22.13 4.83
N ASN A 7 7.08 -22.34 5.78
CA ASN A 7 6.32 -21.25 6.37
C ASN A 7 7.22 -20.28 7.16
N ALA A 8 8.18 -20.79 7.92
CA ALA A 8 9.13 -19.94 8.65
C ALA A 8 10.04 -19.15 7.71
N GLU A 9 10.56 -19.78 6.66
CA GLU A 9 11.35 -19.13 5.60
C GLU A 9 10.55 -18.01 4.93
N ALA A 10 9.32 -18.30 4.47
CA ALA A 10 8.45 -17.31 3.84
C ALA A 10 8.11 -16.15 4.78
N ARG A 11 7.85 -16.40 6.07
CA ARG A 11 7.62 -15.33 7.05
C ARG A 11 8.83 -14.42 7.22
N ALA A 12 10.02 -15.02 7.34
CA ALA A 12 11.26 -14.25 7.47
C ALA A 12 11.51 -13.39 6.24
N GLU A 13 11.34 -13.97 5.04
CA GLU A 13 11.50 -13.25 3.78
C GLU A 13 10.50 -12.09 3.67
N MET A 14 9.24 -12.31 4.04
CA MET A 14 8.24 -11.24 4.05
C MET A 14 8.58 -10.12 5.02
N ILE A 15 9.03 -10.43 6.24
CA ILE A 15 9.43 -9.43 7.24
C ILE A 15 10.62 -8.59 6.75
N LEU A 16 11.56 -9.21 6.04
CA LEU A 16 12.76 -8.53 5.52
C LEU A 16 12.47 -7.59 4.34
N HIS A 17 11.36 -7.79 3.62
CA HIS A 17 11.05 -7.05 2.38
C HIS A 17 9.85 -6.09 2.51
N VAL A 18 9.36 -5.84 3.73
CA VAL A 18 8.29 -4.86 3.96
C VAL A 18 8.84 -3.57 4.53
N GLU A 19 8.12 -2.48 4.26
CA GLU A 19 8.42 -1.16 4.81
C GLU A 19 8.19 -1.14 6.33
N VAL A 20 8.87 -0.22 7.03
CA VAL A 20 8.81 -0.12 8.50
C VAL A 20 7.38 0.13 9.01
N ASP A 21 6.58 0.91 8.28
CA ASP A 21 5.17 1.18 8.58
C ASP A 21 4.28 -0.07 8.45
N GLN A 22 4.75 -1.11 7.75
CA GLN A 22 4.02 -2.36 7.51
C GLN A 22 4.37 -3.46 8.51
N LEU A 23 5.49 -3.34 9.24
CA LEU A 23 5.95 -4.34 10.22
C LEU A 23 4.92 -4.62 11.32
N ALA A 24 4.17 -3.61 11.75
CA ALA A 24 3.10 -3.77 12.75
C ALA A 24 2.00 -4.75 12.32
N HIS A 25 1.89 -5.02 11.02
CA HIS A 25 0.91 -5.94 10.44
C HIS A 25 1.48 -7.36 10.20
N MET A 26 2.78 -7.57 10.47
CA MET A 26 3.49 -8.83 10.21
C MET A 26 3.47 -9.79 11.40
N THR A 27 2.36 -9.84 12.15
CA THR A 27 2.26 -10.60 13.41
C THR A 27 1.72 -12.02 13.23
N ALA A 28 1.13 -12.34 12.08
CA ALA A 28 0.47 -13.63 11.90
C ALA A 28 1.45 -14.82 11.87
N PRO A 29 1.03 -16.00 12.38
CA PRO A 29 1.87 -17.20 12.46
C PRO A 29 2.04 -17.92 11.12
N LEU A 30 1.16 -17.66 10.14
CA LEU A 30 1.24 -18.21 8.80
C LEU A 30 1.58 -17.11 7.79
N ALA A 31 2.53 -17.38 6.90
CA ALA A 31 2.93 -16.45 5.84
C ALA A 31 1.74 -16.07 4.94
N LYS A 32 0.83 -17.02 4.68
CA LYS A 32 -0.40 -16.78 3.91
C LYS A 32 -1.26 -15.67 4.53
N ASP A 33 -1.41 -15.66 5.84
CA ASP A 33 -2.26 -14.69 6.53
C ASP A 33 -1.59 -13.31 6.54
N MET A 34 -0.27 -13.26 6.71
CA MET A 34 0.52 -12.03 6.55
C MET A 34 0.37 -11.44 5.15
N TRP A 35 0.32 -12.29 4.11
CA TRP A 35 0.19 -11.85 2.73
C TRP A 35 -1.19 -11.25 2.45
N ILE A 36 -2.24 -11.84 3.02
CA ILE A 36 -3.60 -11.31 2.91
C ILE A 36 -3.69 -9.92 3.55
N GLU A 37 -3.07 -9.73 4.72
CA GLU A 37 -3.08 -8.40 5.36
C GLU A 37 -2.24 -7.37 4.62
N LEU A 38 -1.08 -7.75 4.10
CA LEU A 38 -0.32 -6.89 3.19
C LEU A 38 -1.16 -6.48 1.98
N GLN A 39 -1.86 -7.44 1.36
CA GLN A 39 -2.72 -7.17 0.22
C GLN A 39 -3.85 -6.19 0.59
N ARG A 40 -4.45 -6.36 1.76
CA ARG A 40 -5.51 -5.48 2.28
C ARG A 40 -5.01 -4.06 2.47
N ILE A 41 -3.86 -3.89 3.12
CA ILE A 41 -3.26 -2.57 3.40
C ILE A 41 -2.86 -1.88 2.10
N HIS A 42 -2.20 -2.58 1.18
CA HIS A 42 -1.79 -2.03 -0.10
C HIS A 42 -3.00 -1.62 -0.96
N ARG A 43 -4.07 -2.43 -0.97
CA ARG A 43 -5.32 -2.06 -1.66
C ARG A 43 -5.99 -0.85 -1.02
N ALA A 44 -6.04 -0.76 0.30
CA ALA A 44 -6.59 0.38 1.02
C ALA A 44 -5.79 1.67 0.72
N ARG A 45 -4.46 1.60 0.76
CA ARG A 45 -3.58 2.72 0.39
C ARG A 45 -3.77 3.14 -1.06
N GLY A 46 -3.84 2.19 -1.99
CA GLY A 46 -4.12 2.46 -3.40
C GLY A 46 -5.49 3.14 -3.62
N LEU A 47 -6.52 2.69 -2.91
CA LEU A 47 -7.85 3.28 -2.96
C LEU A 47 -7.86 4.71 -2.39
N ALA A 48 -7.26 4.92 -1.22
CA ALA A 48 -7.16 6.24 -0.60
C ALA A 48 -6.40 7.23 -1.50
N SER A 49 -5.27 6.82 -2.09
CA SER A 49 -4.52 7.64 -3.04
C SER A 49 -5.34 7.98 -4.29
N ARG A 50 -6.08 7.02 -4.85
CA ARG A 50 -6.99 7.28 -5.98
C ARG A 50 -8.10 8.26 -5.63
N ILE A 51 -8.71 8.12 -4.46
CA ILE A 51 -9.74 9.06 -3.96
C ILE A 51 -9.13 10.44 -3.74
N ALA A 52 -7.94 10.53 -3.14
CA ALA A 52 -7.24 11.80 -2.92
C ALA A 52 -6.91 12.51 -4.24
N MET A 53 -6.39 11.78 -5.23
CA MET A 53 -6.13 12.32 -6.57
C MET A 53 -7.41 12.78 -7.25
N ARG A 54 -8.50 12.00 -7.17
CA ARG A 54 -9.80 12.37 -7.74
C ARG A 54 -10.37 13.62 -7.08
N ARG A 55 -10.28 13.74 -5.75
CA ARG A 55 -10.67 14.95 -5.02
C ARG A 55 -9.83 16.14 -5.45
N ARG A 56 -8.51 15.98 -5.55
CA ARG A 56 -7.60 17.03 -6.01
C ARG A 56 -7.97 17.51 -7.41
N PHE A 57 -8.24 16.60 -8.33
CA PHE A 57 -8.72 16.89 -9.68
C PHE A 57 -10.06 17.64 -9.70
N LEU A 58 -11.06 17.17 -8.93
CA LEU A 58 -12.36 17.84 -8.86
C LEU A 58 -12.31 19.21 -8.18
N SER A 59 -11.34 19.42 -7.28
CA SER A 59 -11.12 20.70 -6.61
C SER A 59 -10.17 21.65 -7.35
N LEU A 60 -9.52 21.19 -8.42
CA LEU A 60 -8.58 22.00 -9.19
C LEU A 60 -9.36 23.13 -9.89
N ARG A 61 -9.03 24.38 -9.51
CA ARG A 61 -9.53 25.59 -10.18
C ARG A 61 -8.37 26.32 -10.80
N MET A 62 -8.55 26.74 -12.05
CA MET A 62 -7.62 27.64 -12.71
C MET A 62 -7.54 28.96 -11.92
N LYS A 63 -6.32 29.41 -11.61
CA LYS A 63 -6.13 30.70 -10.95
C LYS A 63 -6.35 31.82 -11.97
N THR A 64 -6.82 32.98 -11.51
CA THR A 64 -7.13 34.15 -12.37
C THR A 64 -5.97 34.62 -13.23
N ASN A 65 -4.73 34.39 -12.80
CA ASN A 65 -3.51 34.78 -13.54
C ASN A 65 -2.72 33.60 -14.11
N GLN A 66 -3.32 32.41 -14.18
CA GLN A 66 -2.68 31.23 -14.78
C GLN A 66 -3.02 31.16 -16.26
N LEU A 67 -2.04 30.84 -17.11
CA LEU A 67 -2.29 30.56 -18.53
C LEU A 67 -2.99 29.21 -18.68
N MET A 68 -3.93 29.09 -19.62
CA MET A 68 -4.63 27.82 -19.86
C MET A 68 -3.64 26.67 -20.17
N SER A 69 -2.57 26.97 -20.92
CA SER A 69 -1.50 26.03 -21.27
C SER A 69 -0.66 25.54 -20.09
N SER A 70 -0.66 26.25 -18.96
CA SER A 70 0.01 25.81 -17.74
C SER A 70 -0.95 25.24 -16.70
N TRP A 71 -2.25 25.22 -17.01
CA TRP A 71 -3.29 24.66 -16.15
C TRP A 71 -3.75 23.27 -16.61
N VAL A 72 -3.82 23.05 -17.93
CA VAL A 72 -4.04 21.74 -18.56
C VAL A 72 -2.80 20.87 -18.43
#